data_AF-A0A4R6WDN0-F1
#
_entry.id   AF-A0A4R6WDN0-F1
#
_cell.length_a   1.000
_cell.length_b   1.000
_cell.length_c   1.000
_cell.angle_alpha   90.00
_cell.angle_beta   90.00
_cell.angle_gamma   90.00
#
_symmetry.space_group_name_H-M   'P 1'
#
loop_
_entity.id
_entity.type
_entity.pdbx_description
1 polymer ?
#
loop_
_entity_poly.entity_id
_entity_poly.type
_entity_poly.pdbx_seq_one_letter_code
_entity_poly.pdbx_strand_id
1 'polypeptide(L)' 'MKNKMLFFQLVIGMITVMVGLFLFITHYDKTTGTFLIKGGLIFEAVIVVRLFFYNRNNHKVTSR' A
#
# COMPACT_ATOMS: atom_id res chain seq x y z
N MET A 1 2.78 -19.13 4.16
CA MET A 1 2.25 -18.10 5.09
C MET A 1 2.60 -16.66 4.70
N LYS A 2 3.77 -16.36 4.14
CA LYS A 2 4.19 -14.98 3.77
C LYS A 2 3.23 -14.25 2.82
N ASN A 3 2.66 -14.94 1.82
CA ASN A 3 1.72 -14.31 0.87
C ASN A 3 0.40 -13.88 1.53
N LYS A 4 -0.06 -14.58 2.59
CA LYS A 4 -1.26 -14.16 3.34
C LYS A 4 -1.02 -12.84 4.06
N MET A 5 0.17 -12.67 4.66
CA MET A 5 0.54 -11.45 5.36
C MET A 5 0.65 -10.25 4.41
N LEU A 6 1.16 -10.48 3.20
CA LEU A 6 1.28 -9.45 2.16
C LEU A 6 -0.10 -9.01 1.64
N PHE A 7 -1.02 -9.96 1.47
CA PHE A 7 -2.42 -9.67 1.15
C PHE A 7 -3.11 -8.83 2.24
N PHE A 8 -2.94 -9.19 3.51
CA PHE A 8 -3.46 -8.40 4.63
C PHE A 8 -2.93 -6.96 4.65
N GLN A 9 -1.63 -6.78 4.35
CA GLN A 9 -1.04 -5.44 4.29
C GLN A 9 -1.65 -4.57 3.17
N LEU A 10 -1.86 -5.13 1.98
CA LEU A 10 -2.53 -4.41 0.87
C LEU A 10 -3.98 -4.03 1.24
N VAL A 11 -4.73 -4.95 1.87
CA VAL A 11 -6.10 -4.66 2.29
C VAL A 11 -6.14 -3.51 3.31
N ILE A 12 -5.23 -3.49 4.28
CA ILE A 12 -5.14 -2.41 5.28
C ILE A 12 -4.76 -1.08 4.61
N GLY A 13 -3.86 -1.10 3.62
CA GLY A 13 -3.49 0.06 2.82
C GLY A 13 -4.70 0.68 2.11
N MET A 14 -5.46 -0.13 1.38
CA MET A 14 -6.69 0.30 0.71
C MET A 14 -7.73 0.88 1.67
N ILE A 15 -7.99 0.22 2.81
CA ILE A 15 -8.94 0.71 3.82
C ILE A 15 -8.50 2.09 4.33
N THR A 16 -7.21 2.26 4.61
CA THR A 16 -6.66 3.54 5.12
C THR A 16 -6.87 4.67 4.12
N VAL A 17 -6.62 4.41 2.83
CA VAL A 17 -6.86 5.39 1.76
C VAL A 17 -8.35 5.71 1.62
N MET A 18 -9.22 4.71 1.67
CA MET A 18 -10.68 4.91 1.57
C MET A 18 -11.22 5.74 2.74
N VAL A 19 -10.78 5.47 3.97
CA VAL A 19 -11.16 6.28 5.15
C VAL A 19 -10.64 7.71 5.01
N GLY A 20 -9.41 7.89 4.55
CA GLY A 20 -8.85 9.22 4.28
C GLY A 20 -9.63 10.00 3.23
N LEU A 21 -10.02 9.35 2.12
CA LEU A 21 -10.88 9.93 1.07
C LEU A 21 -12.25 10.31 1.61
N PHE A 22 -12.87 9.44 2.41
CA PHE A 22 -14.16 9.73 3.03
C PHE A 22 -14.11 10.99 3.90
N LEU A 23 -13.09 11.11 4.77
CA LEU A 23 -12.91 12.30 5.62
C LEU A 23 -12.62 13.57 4.82
N PHE A 24 -11.88 13.44 3.71
CA PHE A 24 -11.57 14.55 2.82
C PHE A 24 -12.80 15.05 2.06
N ILE A 25 -13.61 14.14 1.50
CA ILE A 25 -14.82 14.46 0.73
C ILE A 25 -15.90 15.03 1.64
N THR A 26 -16.12 14.43 2.81
CA THR A 26 -17.15 14.89 3.77
C THR A 26 -16.78 16.18 4.48
N HIS A 27 -15.58 16.73 4.25
CA HIS A 27 -15.07 17.94 4.89
C HIS A 27 -15.03 17.85 6.43
N TYR A 28 -15.11 16.65 6.99
CA TYR A 28 -15.11 16.44 8.45
C TYR A 28 -13.77 16.84 9.06
N ASP A 29 -12.68 16.37 8.45
CA ASP A 29 -11.31 16.79 8.78
C ASP A 29 -10.40 16.58 7.57
N LYS A 30 -10.17 17.67 6.82
CA LYS A 30 -9.32 17.65 5.62
C LYS A 30 -7.87 17.37 5.92
N THR A 31 -7.36 17.80 7.07
CA THR A 31 -5.95 17.62 7.44
C THR A 31 -5.68 16.15 7.73
N THR A 32 -6.53 15.54 8.56
CA THR A 32 -6.45 14.11 8.89
C THR A 32 -6.75 13.24 7.66
N GLY A 33 -7.75 13.61 6.85
CA GLY A 33 -8.06 12.90 5.60
C GLY A 33 -6.89 12.90 4.61
N THR A 34 -6.26 14.06 4.39
CA THR A 34 -5.10 14.19 3.50
C THR A 34 -3.89 13.40 4.02
N PHE A 35 -3.67 13.39 5.34
CA PHE A 35 -2.61 12.60 5.97
C PHE A 35 -2.79 11.10 5.74
N LEU A 36 -4.01 10.58 5.94
CA LEU A 36 -4.33 9.17 5.74
C LEU A 36 -4.18 8.74 4.27
N ILE A 37 -4.62 9.58 3.31
CA ILE A 37 -4.45 9.30 1.87
C ILE A 37 -2.96 9.21 1.52
N LYS A 38 -2.16 10.20 1.92
CA LYS A 38 -0.71 10.21 1.63
C LYS A 38 0.01 9.03 2.29
N GLY A 39 -0.29 8.76 3.57
CA GLY A 39 0.31 7.66 4.32
C GLY A 39 -0.03 6.29 3.70
N GLY A 40 -1.30 6.07 3.36
CA GLY A 40 -1.76 4.83 2.72
C GLY A 40 -1.11 4.61 1.34
N LEU A 41 -1.03 5.65 0.51
CA LEU A 41 -0.36 5.59 -0.80
C LEU A 41 1.14 5.27 -0.70
N ILE A 42 1.86 5.90 0.25
CA ILE A 42 3.28 5.63 0.46
C ILE A 42 3.47 4.17 0.90
N PHE A 43 2.63 3.68 1.81
CA PHE A 43 2.70 2.31 2.29
C PHE A 43 2.47 1.29 1.17
N GLU A 44 1.44 1.51 0.33
CA GLU A 44 1.17 0.69 -0.86
C GLU A 44 2.35 0.69 -1.83
N ALA A 45 2.92 1.87 -2.12
CA ALA A 45 4.06 2.00 -3.01
C ALA A 45 5.28 1.20 -2.51
N VAL A 46 5.56 1.20 -1.20
CA VAL A 46 6.65 0.41 -0.61
C VAL A 46 6.43 -1.09 -0.82
N ILE A 47 5.19 -1.57 -0.69
CA ILE A 47 4.86 -2.98 -0.91
C ILE A 47 5.06 -3.37 -2.38
N VAL A 48 4.58 -2.55 -3.31
CA VAL A 48 4.74 -2.77 -4.75
C VAL A 48 6.23 -2.78 -5.13
N VAL A 49 7.02 -1.84 -4.60
CA VAL A 49 8.47 -1.79 -4.81
C VAL A 49 9.15 -3.06 -4.28
N ARG A 50 8.80 -3.52 -3.07
CA ARG A 50 9.31 -4.79 -2.52
C ARG A 50 8.97 -5.99 -3.41
N LEU A 51 7.73 -6.07 -3.89
CA LEU A 51 7.31 -7.13 -4.82
C LEU A 51 8.09 -7.08 -6.13
N PHE A 52 8.32 -5.89 -6.68
CA PHE A 52 9.07 -5.70 -7.91
C PHE A 52 10.53 -6.15 -7.78
N PHE A 53 11.21 -5.76 -6.69
CA PHE A 53 12.57 -6.22 -6.41
C PHE A 53 12.65 -7.72 -6.14
N TYR A 54 11.68 -8.29 -5.42
CA TYR A 54 11.60 -9.73 -5.21
C TYR A 54 11.44 -10.49 -6.54
N ASN A 55 10.55 -10.03 -7.41
CA ASN A 55 10.34 -10.63 -8.73
C ASN A 55 11.60 -10.52 -9.63
N ARG A 56 12.25 -9.34 -9.66
CA ARG A 56 13.48 -9.13 -10.44
C ARG A 56 14.62 -10.04 -10.00
N ASN A 57 14.77 -10.29 -8.70
CA ASN A 57 15.81 -11.18 -8.18
C ASN A 57 15.53 -12.65 -8.51
N ASN A 58 14.27 -13.07 -8.54
CA ASN A 58 13.92 -14.44 -8.93
C ASN A 58 14.21 -14.71 -10.42
N HIS A 59 13.91 -13.76 -11.31
CA HIS A 59 14.21 -13.90 -12.75
C HIS A 59 15.72 -13.99 -13.07
N LYS A 60 16.60 -13.40 -12.24
CA LYS A 60 18.06 -13.50 -12.42
C LYS A 60 18.64 -14.86 -12.02
N VAL A 61 17.94 -15.63 -11.18
CA VAL A 61 18.41 -16.93 -10.68
C VAL A 61 18.05 -18.06 -11.65
N THR A 62 16.94 -17.93 -12.40
CA THR A 62 16.47 -18.95 -13.36
C THR A 62 17.13 -18.87 -14.74
N SER A 63 17.98 -17.87 -14.98
CA SER A 63 18.67 -17.66 -16.28
C SER A 63 20.15 -18.04 -16.25
N ARG A 64 20.59 -18.82 -15.26
CA ARG A 64 21.92 -19.46 -15.17
C ARG A 64 21.73 -20.96 -15.10
#